data_AF-A0A7S4GNT2-F1
#
_entry.id   AF-A0A7S4GNT2-F1
#
_cell.length_a   1.000
_cell.length_b   1.000
_cell.length_c   1.000
_cell.angle_alpha   90.00
_cell.angle_beta   90.00
_cell.angle_gamma   90.00
#
_symmetry.space_group_name_H-M   'P 1'
#
loop_
_entity.id
_entity.type
_entity.pdbx_description
1 polymer ?
#
loop_
_entity_poly.entity_id
_entity_poly.type
_entity_poly.pdbx_seq_one_letter_code
_entity_poly.pdbx_strand_id
1 'polypeptide(L)'
;GWQLVRHVGPGNSWHPATDQLTGSAVYGTPSGPTSSEAWSVKFDLGEVTEFLFSTGDCQKWLVAEKSAVMGFYADAPRQIESSSLSATPYTAKWYRRQGASEDPWISITDHHPAIGAGDILYGGANFGSTHASAVLPVHNGANVYIRVKQTVCHEAAAGQGGWQLVRHVGPGNSWHPATDQLTGSAVYGTPSGPTSSEAWSVKFDLGEVTEF
;
A
#
# COMPACT_ATOMS: atom_id res chain seq x y z
N GLY A 1 9.92 -4.04 5.03
CA GLY A 1 9.85 -2.66 4.50
C GLY A 1 8.43 -2.29 4.13
N TRP A 2 8.22 -1.12 3.51
CA TRP A 2 6.93 -0.68 2.98
C TRP A 2 6.65 -1.29 1.60
N GLN A 3 5.41 -1.67 1.34
CA GLN A 3 4.95 -2.19 0.04
C GLN A 3 3.89 -1.25 -0.53
N LEU A 4 4.12 -0.71 -1.73
CA LEU A 4 3.12 0.09 -2.45
C LEU A 4 2.05 -0.84 -3.01
N VAL A 5 0.81 -0.66 -2.60
CA VAL A 5 -0.29 -1.58 -2.97
C VAL A 5 -1.41 -0.93 -3.77
N ARG A 6 -1.47 0.41 -3.77
CA ARG A 6 -2.50 1.15 -4.49
C ARG A 6 -2.02 2.55 -4.83
N HIS A 7 -2.39 3.00 -6.02
CA HIS A 7 -2.11 4.34 -6.52
C HIS A 7 -3.33 4.89 -7.26
N VAL A 8 -3.50 6.20 -7.22
CA VAL A 8 -4.35 6.97 -8.14
C VAL A 8 -3.53 8.14 -8.65
N GLY A 9 -3.51 8.35 -9.97
CA GLY A 9 -2.76 9.43 -10.59
C GLY A 9 -3.39 10.81 -10.38
N PRO A 10 -2.80 11.87 -10.96
CA PRO A 10 -3.40 13.19 -10.99
C PRO A 10 -4.79 13.18 -11.61
N GLY A 11 -5.75 13.87 -11.01
CA GLY A 11 -7.12 13.91 -11.50
C GLY A 11 -8.10 14.47 -10.49
N ASN A 12 -9.39 14.39 -10.80
CA ASN A 12 -10.46 14.91 -9.93
C ASN A 12 -11.29 13.81 -9.27
N SER A 13 -10.76 12.59 -9.21
CA SER A 13 -11.42 11.43 -8.61
C SER A 13 -10.40 10.61 -7.82
N TRP A 14 -10.77 10.23 -6.60
CA TRP A 14 -10.02 9.33 -5.74
C TRP A 14 -9.98 7.89 -6.27
N HIS A 15 -9.39 6.97 -5.51
CA HIS A 15 -9.21 5.58 -5.92
C HIS A 15 -10.54 4.94 -6.39
N PRO A 16 -10.54 4.17 -7.49
CA PRO A 16 -11.72 3.41 -7.92
C PRO A 16 -12.22 2.36 -6.93
N ALA A 17 -11.39 1.99 -5.95
CA ALA A 17 -11.66 0.93 -4.99
C ALA A 17 -12.89 1.21 -4.14
N THR A 18 -13.78 0.22 -4.01
CA THR A 18 -14.94 0.24 -3.10
C THR A 18 -14.80 -0.78 -1.96
N ASP A 19 -13.58 -1.28 -1.75
CA ASP A 19 -13.27 -2.38 -0.83
C ASP A 19 -13.06 -1.93 0.61
N GLN A 20 -13.43 -0.69 0.99
CA GLN A 20 -13.26 -0.20 2.36
C GLN A 20 -11.82 -0.33 2.88
N LEU A 21 -10.85 -0.27 1.97
CA LEU A 21 -9.42 -0.48 2.20
C LEU A 21 -9.07 -1.89 2.74
N THR A 22 -9.94 -2.90 2.56
CA THR A 22 -9.66 -4.26 3.02
C THR A 22 -8.71 -5.04 2.11
N GLY A 23 -8.32 -4.48 0.97
CA GLY A 23 -7.30 -5.06 0.07
C GLY A 23 -7.85 -6.07 -0.94
N SER A 24 -9.16 -6.07 -1.20
CA SER A 24 -9.78 -6.95 -2.19
C SER A 24 -9.92 -6.32 -3.58
N ALA A 25 -9.82 -5.00 -3.72
CA ALA A 25 -9.92 -4.34 -5.01
C ALA A 25 -8.62 -4.52 -5.83
N VAL A 26 -8.78 -5.07 -7.03
CA VAL A 26 -7.70 -5.27 -8.01
C VAL A 26 -8.11 -4.61 -9.32
N TYR A 27 -7.27 -3.71 -9.83
CA TYR A 27 -7.50 -3.01 -11.09
C TYR A 27 -6.20 -2.37 -11.61
N GLY A 28 -6.19 -2.05 -12.90
CA GLY A 28 -5.05 -1.43 -13.57
C GLY A 28 -3.82 -2.35 -13.66
N THR A 29 -2.73 -1.79 -14.16
CA THR A 29 -1.43 -2.46 -14.21
C THR A 29 -0.53 -1.87 -13.11
N PRO A 30 0.01 -2.68 -12.19
CA PRO A 30 0.90 -2.18 -11.13
C PRO A 30 2.07 -1.38 -11.71
N SER A 31 2.36 -0.23 -11.10
CA SER A 31 3.35 0.73 -11.58
C SER A 31 3.99 1.48 -10.40
N GLY A 32 4.67 2.59 -10.69
CA GLY A 32 5.30 3.44 -9.67
C GLY A 32 4.31 4.32 -8.90
N PRO A 33 4.82 5.05 -7.89
CA PRO A 33 4.03 5.95 -7.02
C PRO A 33 3.62 7.28 -7.68
N THR A 34 3.99 7.49 -8.94
CA THR A 34 3.72 8.70 -9.74
C THR A 34 3.15 8.32 -11.12
N SER A 35 2.43 7.20 -11.20
CA SER A 35 1.82 6.76 -12.45
C SER A 35 0.73 7.75 -12.89
N SER A 36 0.44 7.81 -14.19
CA SER A 36 -0.73 8.55 -14.66
C SER A 36 -2.03 7.79 -14.40
N GLU A 37 -1.96 6.45 -14.34
CA GLU A 37 -3.11 5.57 -14.24
C GLU A 37 -3.30 5.03 -12.81
N ALA A 38 -4.55 4.86 -12.41
CA ALA A 38 -4.88 4.21 -11.15
C ALA A 38 -4.63 2.70 -11.22
N TRP A 39 -4.04 2.13 -10.18
CA TRP A 39 -3.85 0.70 -10.05
C TRP A 39 -3.95 0.25 -8.59
N SER A 40 -4.30 -1.03 -8.37
CA SER A 40 -4.36 -1.65 -7.05
C SER A 40 -4.06 -3.14 -7.17
N VAL A 41 -3.24 -3.64 -6.26
CA VAL A 41 -2.99 -5.08 -6.09
C VAL A 41 -3.72 -5.61 -4.86
N LYS A 42 -3.98 -6.90 -4.84
CA LYS A 42 -4.55 -7.57 -3.67
C LYS A 42 -3.52 -7.59 -2.53
N PHE A 43 -3.97 -7.35 -1.30
CA PHE A 43 -3.17 -7.55 -0.09
C PHE A 43 -4.01 -8.20 1.01
N ASP A 44 -3.36 -8.91 1.94
CA ASP A 44 -4.04 -9.52 3.08
C ASP A 44 -4.00 -8.58 4.29
N LEU A 45 -5.16 -8.00 4.61
CA LEU A 45 -5.36 -7.16 5.79
C LEU A 45 -4.97 -7.88 7.11
N GLY A 46 -5.08 -9.21 7.18
CA GLY A 46 -4.65 -10.01 8.32
C GLY A 46 -3.16 -9.84 8.65
N GLU A 47 -2.34 -9.68 7.61
CA GLU A 47 -0.88 -9.52 7.70
C GLU A 47 -0.45 -8.08 7.96
N VAL A 48 -1.25 -7.08 7.58
CA VAL A 48 -0.90 -5.66 7.73
C VAL A 48 -0.74 -5.27 9.21
N THR A 49 0.33 -4.55 9.53
CA THR A 49 0.57 -3.91 10.84
C THR A 49 0.30 -2.41 10.79
N GLU A 50 0.77 -1.75 9.73
CA GLU A 50 0.69 -0.29 9.56
C GLU A 50 0.33 0.06 8.11
N PHE A 51 -0.28 1.22 7.96
CA PHE A 51 -0.48 1.89 6.68
C PHE A 51 0.39 3.14 6.63
N LEU A 52 0.91 3.44 5.43
CA LEU A 52 1.42 4.75 5.08
C LEU A 52 0.61 5.26 3.90
N PHE A 53 0.04 6.44 4.05
CA PHE A 53 -0.63 7.15 2.97
C PHE A 53 0.23 8.33 2.56
N SER A 54 0.36 8.58 1.26
CA SER A 54 1.12 9.74 0.80
C SER A 54 0.55 10.30 -0.50
N THR A 55 0.89 11.55 -0.79
CA THR A 55 0.84 12.07 -2.14
C THR A 55 1.94 11.48 -3.02
N GLY A 56 1.80 11.58 -4.33
CA GLY A 56 2.80 11.11 -5.31
C GLY A 56 4.13 11.88 -5.24
N ASP A 57 4.08 13.15 -4.85
CA ASP A 57 5.27 13.99 -4.61
C ASP A 57 5.87 13.85 -3.21
N CYS A 58 5.28 13.01 -2.35
CA CYS A 58 5.67 12.78 -0.96
C CYS A 58 5.65 14.03 -0.06
N GLN A 59 5.06 15.15 -0.48
CA GLN A 59 4.96 16.36 0.37
C GLN A 59 3.98 16.17 1.53
N LYS A 60 2.94 15.37 1.31
CA LYS A 60 1.95 15.04 2.32
C LYS A 60 1.97 13.54 2.56
N TRP A 61 2.15 13.13 3.80
CA TRP A 61 2.13 11.72 4.18
C TRP A 61 1.74 11.55 5.64
N LEU A 62 1.22 10.37 5.98
CA LEU A 62 1.07 9.93 7.37
C LEU A 62 1.28 8.43 7.51
N VAL A 63 1.70 8.02 8.70
CA VAL A 63 1.79 6.63 9.15
C VAL A 63 0.79 6.42 10.26
N ALA A 64 0.02 5.33 10.17
CA ALA A 64 -0.93 4.92 11.20
C ALA A 64 -0.94 3.41 11.36
N GLU A 65 -1.13 2.95 12.59
CA GLU A 65 -1.38 1.52 12.84
C GLU A 65 -2.68 1.06 12.16
N LYS A 66 -2.73 -0.23 11.79
CA LYS A 66 -3.96 -0.85 11.27
C LYS A 66 -5.14 -0.65 12.23
N SER A 67 -4.90 -0.68 13.54
CA SER A 67 -5.91 -0.48 14.59
C SER A 67 -6.58 0.90 14.51
N ALA A 68 -5.84 1.94 14.11
CA ALA A 68 -6.32 3.30 13.93
C ALA A 68 -7.11 3.45 12.62
N VAL A 69 -6.68 2.81 11.54
CA VAL A 69 -7.31 2.89 10.21
C VAL A 69 -8.59 2.04 10.11
N MET A 70 -8.62 0.88 10.78
CA MET A 70 -9.73 -0.08 10.69
C MET A 70 -10.77 0.10 11.81
N GLY A 71 -11.90 -0.62 11.69
CA GLY A 71 -13.09 -0.44 12.52
C GLY A 71 -14.11 0.51 11.88
N PHE A 72 -15.30 0.66 12.47
CA PHE A 72 -16.28 1.64 11.99
C PHE A 72 -16.33 2.85 12.91
N TYR A 73 -16.29 4.05 12.33
CA TYR A 73 -16.24 5.31 13.05
C TYR A 73 -16.73 6.48 12.17
N ALA A 74 -17.15 7.57 12.80
CA ALA A 74 -17.62 8.77 12.13
C ALA A 74 -17.17 10.02 12.93
N ASP A 75 -16.50 10.96 12.26
CA ASP A 75 -15.94 12.18 12.86
C ASP A 75 -15.14 11.91 14.15
N ALA A 76 -14.43 10.78 14.20
CA ALA A 76 -13.81 10.29 15.43
C ALA A 76 -12.30 10.49 15.37
N PRO A 77 -11.66 10.91 16.48
CA PRO A 77 -10.21 11.06 16.55
C PRO A 77 -9.53 9.70 16.36
N ARG A 78 -8.58 9.63 15.43
CA ARG A 78 -7.78 8.45 15.12
C ARG A 78 -6.31 8.78 15.29
N GLN A 79 -5.57 7.82 15.82
CA GLN A 79 -4.15 7.96 16.10
C GLN A 79 -3.35 8.01 14.78
N ILE A 80 -2.46 9.00 14.70
CA ILE A 80 -1.42 9.15 13.68
C ILE A 80 -0.09 9.05 14.41
N GLU A 81 0.76 8.11 14.00
CA GLU A 81 2.07 7.90 14.62
C GLU A 81 3.07 8.99 14.21
N SER A 82 3.04 9.35 12.93
CA SER A 82 3.84 10.43 12.36
C SER A 82 3.24 10.88 11.04
N SER A 83 3.54 12.11 10.64
CA SER A 83 3.12 12.67 9.36
C SER A 83 4.11 13.73 8.88
N SER A 84 3.87 14.24 7.67
CA SER A 84 4.57 15.42 7.16
C SER A 84 4.34 16.69 7.98
N LEU A 85 3.32 16.71 8.86
CA LEU A 85 3.03 17.82 9.77
C LEU A 85 3.77 17.69 11.11
N SER A 86 3.95 16.46 11.60
CA SER A 86 4.55 16.20 12.92
C SER A 86 5.21 14.83 12.97
N ALA A 87 6.45 14.81 13.48
CA ALA A 87 7.14 13.56 13.82
C ALA A 87 6.69 12.96 15.17
N THR A 88 5.90 13.71 15.96
CA THR A 88 5.33 13.24 17.23
C THR A 88 3.88 12.77 17.01
N PRO A 89 3.46 11.66 17.63
CA PRO A 89 2.11 11.14 17.48
C PRO A 89 1.03 12.15 17.90
N TYR A 90 -0.08 12.14 17.17
CA TYR A 90 -1.22 13.03 17.41
C TYR A 90 -2.50 12.39 16.84
N THR A 91 -3.63 13.09 16.90
CA THR A 91 -4.89 12.60 16.35
C THR A 91 -5.49 13.54 15.32
N ALA A 92 -6.16 12.97 14.33
CA ALA A 92 -7.07 13.69 13.43
C ALA A 92 -8.40 12.94 13.35
N LYS A 93 -9.49 13.66 13.11
CA LYS A 93 -10.82 13.07 12.93
C LYS A 93 -11.00 12.47 11.55
N TRP A 94 -11.38 11.20 11.48
CA TRP A 94 -11.58 10.46 10.24
C TRP A 94 -12.99 9.83 10.14
N TYR A 95 -13.29 9.25 8.99
CA TYR A 95 -14.51 8.48 8.74
C TYR A 95 -14.20 7.08 8.22
N ARG A 96 -14.95 6.10 8.72
CA ARG A 96 -15.09 4.76 8.15
C ARG A 96 -16.47 4.23 8.51
N ARG A 97 -17.50 4.67 7.80
CA ARG A 97 -18.91 4.45 8.12
C ARG A 97 -19.43 3.19 7.45
N GLN A 98 -20.38 2.54 8.10
CA GLN A 98 -21.06 1.40 7.51
C GLN A 98 -21.90 1.84 6.31
N GLY A 99 -21.70 1.22 5.15
CA GLY A 99 -22.46 1.50 3.92
C GLY A 99 -21.96 2.67 3.07
N ALA A 100 -20.89 3.38 3.48
CA ALA A 100 -20.28 4.46 2.70
C ALA A 100 -19.14 3.93 1.85
N SER A 101 -19.36 3.61 0.57
CA SER A 101 -18.38 2.92 -0.29
C SER A 101 -17.08 3.68 -0.52
N GLU A 102 -17.09 5.00 -0.35
CA GLU A 102 -15.93 5.89 -0.47
C GLU A 102 -15.00 5.85 0.75
N ASP A 103 -15.49 5.33 1.88
CA ASP A 103 -14.74 5.27 3.11
C ASP A 103 -13.66 4.15 3.06
N PRO A 104 -12.61 4.20 3.89
CA PRO A 104 -12.31 5.26 4.86
C PRO A 104 -11.93 6.61 4.22
N TRP A 105 -12.11 7.70 4.96
CA TRP A 105 -11.49 8.99 4.71
C TRP A 105 -10.33 9.20 5.65
N ILE A 106 -9.11 9.32 5.10
CA ILE A 106 -7.87 9.48 5.87
C ILE A 106 -7.25 10.83 5.54
N SER A 107 -6.86 11.60 6.57
CA SER A 107 -6.34 12.97 6.42
C SER A 107 -5.34 13.33 7.51
N ILE A 108 -4.41 14.24 7.21
CA ILE A 108 -3.35 14.68 8.14
C ILE A 108 -3.93 15.58 9.24
N THR A 109 -4.99 16.32 8.94
CA THR A 109 -5.77 17.18 9.86
C THR A 109 -7.21 16.66 9.97
N ASP A 110 -8.05 17.24 10.82
CA ASP A 110 -9.45 16.84 10.93
C ASP A 110 -10.15 16.87 9.56
N HIS A 111 -10.97 15.85 9.27
CA HIS A 111 -11.55 15.61 7.94
C HIS A 111 -12.16 16.86 7.29
N HIS A 112 -13.01 17.59 8.02
CA HIS A 112 -13.73 18.74 7.46
C HIS A 112 -12.79 19.86 6.97
N PRO A 113 -11.88 20.42 7.80
CA PRO A 113 -10.91 21.39 7.32
C PRO A 113 -9.92 20.79 6.30
N ALA A 114 -9.61 19.49 6.39
CA ALA A 114 -8.70 18.82 5.46
C ALA A 114 -9.16 18.87 4.00
N ILE A 115 -10.48 18.88 3.74
CA ILE A 115 -11.05 18.96 2.39
C ILE A 115 -10.53 20.19 1.64
N GLY A 116 -10.66 21.37 2.25
CA GLY A 116 -10.25 22.64 1.62
C GLY A 116 -8.75 22.89 1.67
N ALA A 117 -8.06 22.38 2.71
CA ALA A 117 -6.62 22.48 2.86
C ALA A 117 -5.83 21.52 1.94
N GLY A 118 -6.54 20.56 1.32
CA GLY A 118 -5.92 19.50 0.53
C GLY A 118 -5.11 18.52 1.38
N ASP A 119 -5.54 18.24 2.62
CA ASP A 119 -4.84 17.36 3.57
C ASP A 119 -5.38 15.92 3.59
N ILE A 120 -6.29 15.59 2.66
CA ILE A 120 -6.80 14.23 2.49
C ILE A 120 -5.76 13.39 1.75
N LEU A 121 -5.51 12.18 2.25
CA LEU A 121 -4.55 11.23 1.69
C LEU A 121 -5.18 9.94 1.17
N TYR A 122 -6.46 9.69 1.47
CA TYR A 122 -7.17 8.55 0.93
C TYR A 122 -8.69 8.78 0.91
N GLY A 123 -9.30 8.32 -0.18
CA GLY A 123 -10.72 8.08 -0.37
C GLY A 123 -10.94 7.03 -1.46
N GLY A 124 -12.09 6.38 -1.47
CA GLY A 124 -12.47 5.34 -2.43
C GLY A 124 -13.58 5.76 -3.39
N ALA A 125 -14.15 4.76 -4.07
CA ALA A 125 -15.34 4.83 -4.92
C ALA A 125 -15.32 5.92 -6.01
N ASN A 126 -14.14 6.27 -6.54
CA ASN A 126 -13.96 7.38 -7.49
C ASN A 126 -14.48 8.73 -6.96
N PHE A 127 -14.55 8.91 -5.64
CA PHE A 127 -15.14 10.11 -5.07
C PHE A 127 -14.38 11.36 -5.53
N GLY A 128 -15.10 12.35 -6.05
CA GLY A 128 -14.51 13.57 -6.61
C GLY A 128 -14.69 14.79 -5.71
N SER A 129 -15.14 15.91 -6.29
CA SER A 129 -15.33 17.19 -5.59
C SER A 129 -14.00 17.74 -5.01
N THR A 130 -14.09 18.70 -4.10
CA THR A 130 -12.95 19.33 -3.44
C THR A 130 -12.05 18.31 -2.72
N HIS A 131 -12.60 17.17 -2.29
CA HIS A 131 -11.81 16.10 -1.67
C HIS A 131 -10.68 15.63 -2.59
N ALA A 132 -10.93 15.52 -3.89
CA ALA A 132 -9.95 15.09 -4.88
C ALA A 132 -9.23 16.29 -5.51
N SER A 133 -9.98 17.31 -5.94
CA SER A 133 -9.43 18.41 -6.74
C SER A 133 -8.47 19.31 -5.98
N ALA A 134 -8.52 19.33 -4.63
CA ALA A 134 -7.57 20.06 -3.80
C ALA A 134 -6.24 19.31 -3.58
N VAL A 135 -6.15 18.03 -3.96
CA VAL A 135 -5.01 17.16 -3.66
C VAL A 135 -4.37 16.60 -4.93
N LEU A 136 -5.09 15.74 -5.64
CA LEU A 136 -4.52 14.86 -6.65
C LEU A 136 -3.90 15.60 -7.84
N PRO A 137 -4.50 16.67 -8.40
CA PRO A 137 -3.94 17.37 -9.56
C PRO A 137 -2.60 18.06 -9.30
N VAL A 138 -2.34 18.45 -8.05
CA VAL A 138 -1.17 19.27 -7.69
C VAL A 138 -0.08 18.48 -6.98
N HIS A 139 -0.35 17.22 -6.61
CA HIS A 139 0.55 16.39 -5.82
C HIS A 139 0.90 15.03 -6.45
N ASN A 140 0.82 14.92 -7.77
CA ASN A 140 1.11 13.69 -8.52
C ASN A 140 0.26 12.48 -8.09
N GLY A 141 -1.00 12.73 -7.70
CA GLY A 141 -1.88 11.69 -7.21
C GLY A 141 -1.62 11.28 -5.75
N ALA A 142 -2.01 10.05 -5.40
CA ALA A 142 -1.91 9.52 -4.05
C ALA A 142 -1.61 8.02 -4.01
N ASN A 143 -0.98 7.58 -2.92
CA ASN A 143 -0.41 6.26 -2.72
C ASN A 143 -0.85 5.66 -1.39
N VAL A 144 -1.05 4.34 -1.41
CA VAL A 144 -1.23 3.52 -0.21
C VAL A 144 -0.11 2.51 -0.14
N TYR A 145 0.61 2.54 0.97
CA TYR A 145 1.60 1.56 1.33
C TYR A 145 1.16 0.78 2.57
N ILE A 146 1.58 -0.47 2.64
CA ILE A 146 1.40 -1.31 3.82
C ILE A 146 2.74 -1.76 4.37
N ARG A 147 2.79 -1.95 5.68
CA ARG A 147 3.80 -2.77 6.33
C ARG A 147 3.11 -4.02 6.82
N VAL A 148 3.69 -5.19 6.55
CA VAL A 148 3.16 -6.48 6.98
C VAL A 148 3.99 -7.06 8.12
N LYS A 149 3.37 -7.93 8.92
CA LYS A 149 4.07 -8.76 9.91
C LYS A 149 5.16 -9.54 9.19
N GLN A 150 6.40 -9.25 9.54
CA GLN A 150 7.53 -10.06 9.07
C GLN A 150 7.42 -11.42 9.77
N THR A 151 7.38 -12.50 9.00
CA THR A 151 7.59 -13.85 9.57
C THR A 151 9.04 -13.97 10.04
N VAL A 152 9.35 -14.93 10.92
CA VAL A 152 10.71 -15.14 11.46
C VAL A 152 11.77 -15.25 10.35
N CYS A 153 11.42 -15.84 9.21
CA CYS A 153 12.29 -15.90 8.03
C CYS A 153 12.50 -14.54 7.36
N HIS A 154 11.48 -13.68 7.34
CA HIS A 154 11.60 -12.31 6.83
C HIS A 154 12.42 -11.41 7.74
N GLU A 155 12.28 -11.54 9.07
CA GLU A 155 13.13 -10.79 10.00
C GLU A 155 14.60 -11.21 9.87
N ALA A 156 14.87 -12.51 9.71
CA ALA A 156 16.21 -13.02 9.44
C ALA A 156 16.77 -12.48 8.12
N ALA A 157 15.95 -12.42 7.05
CA ALA A 157 16.36 -11.87 5.75
C ALA A 157 16.50 -10.33 5.76
N ALA A 158 15.64 -9.61 6.48
CA ALA A 158 15.65 -8.15 6.53
C ALA A 158 16.72 -7.59 7.48
N GLY A 159 17.01 -8.28 8.60
CA GLY A 159 18.02 -7.88 9.59
C GLY A 159 19.46 -7.97 9.10
N GLN A 160 19.69 -8.67 7.98
CA GLN A 160 21.00 -8.85 7.34
C GLN A 160 21.21 -7.89 6.14
N GLY A 161 20.22 -7.06 5.78
CA GLY A 161 20.41 -5.91 4.89
C GLY A 161 20.84 -6.18 3.45
N GLY A 162 20.61 -7.38 2.90
CA GLY A 162 21.07 -7.73 1.54
C GLY A 162 20.28 -8.82 0.81
N TRP A 163 19.21 -9.36 1.42
CA TRP A 163 18.46 -10.47 0.84
C TRP A 163 17.37 -9.99 -0.12
N GLN A 164 17.37 -10.53 -1.34
CA GLN A 164 16.33 -10.31 -2.33
C GLN A 164 15.51 -11.60 -2.51
N LEU A 165 14.19 -11.50 -2.37
CA LEU A 165 13.29 -12.59 -2.74
C LEU A 165 13.20 -12.68 -4.25
N VAL A 166 13.76 -13.73 -4.84
CA VAL A 166 13.84 -13.92 -6.30
C VAL A 166 12.87 -14.96 -6.83
N ARG A 167 12.28 -15.77 -5.95
CA ARG A 167 11.40 -16.88 -6.32
C ARG A 167 10.47 -17.25 -5.17
N HIS A 168 9.26 -17.63 -5.50
CA HIS A 168 8.21 -18.02 -4.56
C HIS A 168 7.39 -19.20 -5.11
N VAL A 169 6.89 -20.06 -4.22
CA VAL A 169 5.87 -21.06 -4.52
C VAL A 169 4.77 -20.94 -3.48
N GLY A 170 3.53 -20.83 -3.94
CA GLY A 170 2.37 -20.72 -3.06
C GLY A 170 2.10 -22.01 -2.27
N PRO A 171 1.15 -21.95 -1.31
CA PRO A 171 0.75 -23.11 -0.53
C PRO A 171 0.28 -24.28 -1.43
N GLY A 172 0.76 -25.48 -1.17
CA GLY A 172 0.39 -26.65 -1.94
C GLY A 172 1.36 -27.82 -1.76
N ASN A 173 1.21 -28.83 -2.61
CA ASN A 173 2.02 -30.06 -2.57
C ASN A 173 3.08 -30.13 -3.68
N SER A 174 3.39 -28.99 -4.32
CA SER A 174 4.35 -28.88 -5.42
C SER A 174 5.39 -27.82 -5.10
N TRP A 175 6.65 -28.11 -5.40
CA TRP A 175 7.74 -27.14 -5.31
C TRP A 175 7.84 -26.26 -6.56
N HIS A 176 8.75 -25.29 -6.53
CA HIS A 176 9.02 -24.37 -7.63
C HIS A 176 9.10 -25.09 -8.99
N PRO A 177 8.43 -24.59 -10.04
CA PRO A 177 8.53 -25.12 -11.42
C PRO A 177 9.93 -25.00 -12.04
N ALA A 178 10.85 -24.32 -11.38
CA ALA A 178 12.17 -24.03 -11.91
C ALA A 178 13.02 -25.29 -12.05
N THR A 179 13.67 -25.43 -13.22
CA THR A 179 14.64 -26.48 -13.51
C THR A 179 16.07 -25.94 -13.67
N ASP A 180 16.28 -24.67 -13.32
CA ASP A 180 17.50 -23.91 -13.59
C ASP A 180 18.63 -24.13 -12.59
N GLN A 181 18.49 -25.08 -11.66
CA GLN A 181 19.50 -25.39 -10.64
C GLN A 181 19.94 -24.14 -9.85
N LEU A 182 19.01 -23.21 -9.58
CA LEU A 182 19.27 -21.93 -8.90
C LEU A 182 20.25 -21.00 -9.64
N THR A 183 20.47 -21.19 -10.95
CA THR A 183 21.29 -20.27 -11.75
C THR A 183 20.61 -18.94 -12.07
N GLY A 184 19.34 -18.77 -11.67
CA GLY A 184 18.57 -17.54 -11.88
C GLY A 184 18.08 -17.33 -13.31
N SER A 185 18.05 -18.39 -14.12
CA SER A 185 17.54 -18.34 -15.50
C SER A 185 16.07 -18.69 -15.64
N ALA A 186 15.44 -19.36 -14.66
CA ALA A 186 14.01 -19.65 -14.70
C ALA A 186 13.17 -18.43 -14.30
N VAL A 187 12.31 -17.98 -15.21
CA VAL A 187 11.39 -16.84 -15.05
C VAL A 187 9.97 -17.30 -15.33
N TYR A 188 9.05 -17.06 -14.39
CA TYR A 188 7.63 -17.43 -14.52
C TYR A 188 6.77 -16.68 -13.51
N GLY A 189 5.46 -16.66 -13.76
CA GLY A 189 4.49 -15.97 -12.89
C GLY A 189 4.67 -14.46 -12.86
N THR A 190 3.84 -13.79 -12.05
CA THR A 190 3.95 -12.35 -11.77
C THR A 190 4.47 -12.17 -10.35
N PRO A 191 5.57 -11.44 -10.13
CA PRO A 191 6.07 -11.17 -8.79
C PRO A 191 5.03 -10.45 -7.94
N SER A 192 4.58 -11.13 -6.90
CA SER A 192 3.51 -10.68 -5.99
C SER A 192 3.90 -10.86 -4.53
N GLY A 193 5.20 -11.03 -4.27
CA GLY A 193 5.74 -11.14 -2.92
C GLY A 193 5.63 -12.55 -2.32
N PRO A 194 6.07 -12.69 -1.05
CA PRO A 194 6.24 -13.97 -0.36
C PRO A 194 4.94 -14.65 0.07
N THR A 195 3.81 -13.97 -0.04
CA THR A 195 2.50 -14.46 0.42
C THR A 195 1.56 -14.74 -0.76
N SER A 196 2.11 -14.74 -1.98
CA SER A 196 1.37 -15.07 -3.19
C SER A 196 0.80 -16.49 -3.15
N SER A 197 -0.44 -16.65 -3.60
CA SER A 197 -1.02 -17.98 -3.85
C SER A 197 -0.40 -18.66 -5.06
N GLU A 198 0.10 -17.88 -6.02
CA GLU A 198 0.71 -18.35 -7.26
C GLU A 198 2.23 -18.37 -7.17
N ALA A 199 2.85 -19.35 -7.85
CA ALA A 199 4.30 -19.42 -7.98
C ALA A 199 4.83 -18.34 -8.94
N TRP A 200 5.96 -17.74 -8.58
CA TRP A 200 6.64 -16.77 -9.44
C TRP A 200 8.17 -16.84 -9.27
N SER A 201 8.91 -16.41 -10.29
CA SER A 201 10.37 -16.32 -10.30
C SER A 201 10.82 -15.19 -11.20
N VAL A 202 11.77 -14.38 -10.73
CA VAL A 202 12.47 -13.38 -11.54
C VAL A 202 13.87 -13.86 -11.90
N LYS A 203 14.47 -13.21 -12.90
CA LYS A 203 15.87 -13.43 -13.24
C LYS A 203 16.75 -12.88 -12.11
N PHE A 204 17.81 -13.59 -11.75
CA PHE A 204 18.88 -13.12 -10.86
C PHE A 204 20.23 -13.62 -11.37
N ASP A 205 21.31 -12.91 -11.06
CA ASP A 205 22.67 -13.25 -11.50
C ASP A 205 23.49 -13.75 -10.31
N LEU A 206 24.07 -14.94 -10.42
CA LEU A 206 24.94 -15.49 -9.39
C LEU A 206 26.24 -14.71 -9.19
N GLY A 207 26.69 -13.95 -10.20
CA GLY A 207 27.82 -13.04 -10.07
C GLY A 207 27.57 -11.86 -9.11
N GLU A 208 26.31 -11.59 -8.80
CA GLU A 208 25.87 -10.54 -7.87
C GLU A 208 25.47 -11.08 -6.49
N VAL A 209 25.48 -12.42 -6.31
CA VAL A 209 25.10 -13.09 -5.06
C VAL A 209 26.36 -13.35 -4.22
N THR A 210 26.43 -12.71 -3.06
CA THR A 210 27.55 -12.91 -2.12
C THR A 210 27.29 -14.05 -1.13
N GLU A 211 26.03 -14.37 -0.83
CA GLU A 211 25.60 -15.37 0.14
C GLU A 211 24.26 -16.02 -0.29
N PHE A 212 24.06 -17.30 0.06
CA PHE A 212 22.83 -18.08 -0.18
C PHE A 212 22.19 -18.53 1.12
#